data_AF-A0A920B9B1-F1
#
_entry.id   AF-A0A920B9B1-F1
#
_cell.length_a   1.000
_cell.length_b   1.000
_cell.length_c   1.000
_cell.angle_alpha   90.00
_cell.angle_beta   90.00
_cell.angle_gamma   90.00
#
_symmetry.space_group_name_H-M   'P 1'
#
loop_
_entity.id
_entity.type
_entity.pdbx_description
1 polymer ?
#
loop_
_entity_poly.entity_id
_entity_poly.type
_entity_poly.pdbx_seq_one_letter_code
_entity_poly.pdbx_strand_id
1 'polypeptide(L)'
;MDLGGATSHTAIIAKSLSIPAIMSLGDISQVLQPGKKVYIDGYKGIVTWQLKKEEKDEILKLKDEYNIIEENLLEFSKLPSKTKDGIEILIKANIEITSELSSAIRYGAQGIGMYRTEFLYTTNERFPTEDEQFEDYKKLFNNNSFDSVTIRTLDIGGDKNFFQKDEINPAMGFGV
;
A
#
# COMPACT_ATOMS: atom_id res chain seq x y z
N MET A 1 -5.00 9.51 -10.96
CA MET A 1 -4.92 10.90 -10.44
C MET A 1 -3.89 11.65 -11.24
N ASP A 2 -4.06 12.97 -11.38
CA ASP A 2 -3.13 13.83 -12.15
C ASP A 2 -1.73 13.86 -11.54
N LEU A 3 -1.65 13.98 -10.21
CA LEU A 3 -0.42 14.05 -9.42
C LEU A 3 -0.31 12.87 -8.45
N GLY A 4 0.83 12.79 -7.77
CA GLY A 4 1.14 11.78 -6.76
C GLY A 4 2.08 10.69 -7.27
N GLY A 5 2.64 9.93 -6.33
CA GLY A 5 3.52 8.78 -6.60
C GLY A 5 2.98 7.50 -5.96
N ALA A 6 3.60 6.36 -6.27
CA ALA A 6 3.26 5.06 -5.69
C ALA A 6 3.40 5.01 -4.15
N THR A 7 4.19 5.93 -3.58
CA THR A 7 4.43 6.10 -2.13
C THR A 7 3.62 7.25 -1.52
N SER A 8 2.71 7.87 -2.27
CA SER A 8 1.83 8.91 -1.73
C SER A 8 0.81 8.33 -0.75
N HIS A 9 0.36 9.13 0.22
CA HIS A 9 -0.66 8.72 1.20
C HIS A 9 -1.89 8.08 0.55
N THR A 10 -2.37 8.68 -0.55
CA THR A 10 -3.54 8.17 -1.27
C THR A 10 -3.26 6.83 -1.94
N ALA A 11 -2.06 6.63 -2.49
CA ALA A 11 -1.67 5.35 -3.10
C ALA A 11 -1.53 4.25 -2.03
N ILE A 12 -0.94 4.57 -0.88
CA ILE A 12 -0.82 3.64 0.26
C ILE A 12 -2.20 3.23 0.75
N ILE A 13 -3.11 4.19 0.97
CA ILE A 13 -4.49 3.91 1.41
C ILE A 13 -5.22 3.06 0.36
N ALA A 14 -5.16 3.42 -0.92
CA ALA A 14 -5.82 2.64 -1.97
C ALA A 14 -5.31 1.19 -2.00
N LYS A 15 -4.00 0.99 -1.86
CA LYS A 15 -3.37 -0.33 -1.78
C LYS A 15 -3.84 -1.11 -0.54
N SER A 16 -3.90 -0.46 0.62
CA SER A 16 -4.37 -1.09 1.87
C SER A 16 -5.81 -1.58 1.78
N LEU A 17 -6.64 -0.90 0.99
CA LEU A 17 -8.04 -1.22 0.75
C LEU A 17 -8.23 -2.19 -0.43
N SER A 18 -7.14 -2.66 -1.06
CA SER A 18 -7.17 -3.47 -2.29
C SER A 18 -7.95 -2.80 -3.42
N ILE A 19 -7.88 -1.47 -3.52
CA ILE A 19 -8.53 -0.68 -4.57
C ILE A 19 -7.47 -0.37 -5.66
N PRO A 20 -7.70 -0.77 -6.93
CA PRO A 20 -6.83 -0.40 -8.03
C PRO A 20 -6.73 1.11 -8.18
N ALA A 21 -5.51 1.65 -8.19
CA ALA A 21 -5.28 3.07 -8.30
C ALA A 21 -4.04 3.36 -9.15
N ILE A 22 -4.12 4.39 -10.00
CA ILE A 22 -3.03 4.87 -10.83
C ILE A 22 -2.80 6.34 -10.51
N MET A 23 -1.55 6.69 -10.20
CA MET A 23 -1.11 8.06 -9.88
C MET A 23 -0.31 8.64 -11.05
N SER A 24 -0.11 9.95 -11.06
CA SER A 24 0.73 10.65 -12.05
C SER A 24 0.28 10.50 -13.51
N LEU A 25 -1.04 10.52 -13.76
CA LEU A 25 -1.61 10.49 -15.12
C LEU A 25 -1.55 11.86 -15.82
N GLY A 26 -1.14 12.93 -15.13
CA GLY A 26 -0.98 14.26 -15.71
C GLY A 26 -2.28 15.05 -15.80
N ASP A 27 -3.13 14.75 -16.78
CA ASP A 27 -4.28 15.57 -17.16
C ASP A 27 -5.62 14.80 -17.19
N ILE A 28 -5.66 13.61 -16.57
CA ILE A 28 -6.84 12.74 -16.62
C ILE A 28 -8.10 13.43 -16.08
N SER A 29 -7.98 14.34 -15.12
CA SER A 29 -9.10 15.13 -14.59
C SER A 29 -9.70 16.11 -15.62
N GLN A 30 -8.91 16.56 -16.60
CA GLN A 30 -9.34 17.46 -17.67
C GLN A 30 -9.95 16.67 -18.84
N VAL A 31 -9.47 15.44 -19.06
CA VAL A 31 -9.89 14.59 -20.17
C VAL A 31 -11.18 13.81 -19.85
N LEU A 32 -11.37 13.37 -18.60
CA LEU A 32 -12.56 12.62 -18.18
C LEU A 32 -13.69 13.51 -17.67
N GLN A 33 -14.90 13.25 -18.15
CA GLN A 33 -16.11 13.91 -17.67
C GLN A 33 -16.81 13.09 -16.57
N PRO A 34 -17.47 13.74 -15.59
CA PRO A 34 -18.30 13.05 -14.61
C PRO A 34 -19.36 12.14 -15.25
N GLY A 35 -19.63 11.00 -14.61
CA GLY A 35 -20.63 10.02 -15.07
C GLY A 35 -20.16 9.09 -16.20
N LYS A 36 -18.92 9.22 -16.68
CA LYS A 36 -18.34 8.26 -17.64
C LYS A 36 -17.86 7.00 -16.93
N LYS A 37 -18.16 5.83 -17.52
CA LYS A 37 -17.56 4.57 -17.11
C LYS A 37 -16.11 4.52 -17.59
N VAL A 38 -15.22 4.13 -16.69
CA VAL A 38 -13.79 3.97 -16.93
C VAL A 38 -13.35 2.58 -16.50
N TYR A 39 -12.34 2.06 -17.20
CA TYR A 39 -11.72 0.79 -16.89
C TYR A 39 -10.25 1.06 -16.55
N ILE A 40 -9.79 0.45 -15.46
CA ILE A 40 -8.47 0.71 -14.88
C ILE A 40 -7.71 -0.61 -14.84
N ASP A 41 -6.60 -0.70 -15.57
CA ASP A 41 -5.59 -1.75 -15.42
C ASP A 41 -4.47 -1.21 -14.54
N GLY A 42 -4.53 -1.50 -13.25
CA GLY A 42 -3.54 -1.07 -12.26
C GLY A 42 -2.17 -1.75 -12.42
N TYR A 43 -2.10 -2.91 -13.10
CA TYR A 43 -0.83 -3.61 -13.35
C TYR A 43 -0.05 -2.93 -14.48
N LYS A 44 -0.75 -2.53 -15.55
CA LYS A 44 -0.13 -1.85 -16.70
C LYS A 44 -0.10 -0.33 -16.57
N GLY A 45 -0.81 0.23 -15.59
CA GLY A 45 -0.95 1.69 -15.44
C GLY A 45 -1.79 2.33 -16.54
N ILE A 46 -2.77 1.60 -17.07
CA ILE A 46 -3.61 2.06 -18.20
C ILE A 46 -5.01 2.40 -17.71
N VAL A 47 -5.52 3.55 -18.13
CA VAL A 47 -6.94 3.94 -17.99
C VAL A 47 -7.56 3.99 -19.38
N THR A 48 -8.70 3.33 -19.56
CA THR A 48 -9.45 3.35 -20.82
C THR A 48 -10.89 3.76 -20.60
N TRP A 49 -11.42 4.52 -21.55
CA TRP A 49 -12.81 4.97 -21.62
C TRP A 49 -13.26 5.00 -23.08
N GLN A 50 -14.57 5.10 -23.33
CA GLN A 50 -15.15 5.11 -24.70
C GLN A 50 -14.89 3.86 -25.56
N LEU A 51 -14.80 2.70 -24.93
CA LEU A 51 -14.58 1.43 -25.63
C LEU A 51 -15.80 0.95 -26.43
N LYS A 52 -15.53 0.30 -27.57
CA LYS A 52 -16.49 -0.49 -28.34
C LYS A 52 -16.90 -1.74 -27.55
N LYS A 53 -17.93 -2.45 -28.01
CA LYS A 53 -18.46 -3.60 -27.28
C LYS A 53 -17.41 -4.72 -27.19
N GLU A 54 -16.70 -4.96 -28.29
CA GLU A 54 -15.70 -6.01 -28.42
C GLU A 54 -14.53 -5.79 -27.44
N GLU A 55 -14.02 -4.55 -27.37
CA GLU A 55 -12.93 -4.16 -26.46
C GLU A 55 -13.34 -4.28 -24.98
N LYS A 56 -14.62 -4.03 -24.65
CA LYS A 56 -15.15 -4.23 -23.30
C LYS A 56 -15.15 -5.71 -22.93
N ASP A 57 -15.59 -6.57 -23.84
CA ASP A 57 -15.64 -8.00 -23.60
C ASP A 57 -14.23 -8.58 -23.39
N GLU A 58 -13.22 -8.06 -24.12
CA GLU A 58 -11.81 -8.41 -23.90
C GLU A 58 -11.28 -7.97 -22.53
N ILE A 59 -11.56 -6.73 -22.11
CA ILE A 59 -11.13 -6.23 -20.79
C ILE A 59 -11.82 -6.99 -19.64
N LEU A 60 -13.09 -7.36 -19.80
CA LEU A 60 -13.79 -8.15 -18.81
C LEU A 60 -13.20 -9.57 -18.69
N LYS A 61 -12.86 -10.22 -19.82
CA LYS A 61 -12.15 -11.50 -19.79
C LYS A 61 -10.79 -11.39 -19.09
N LEU A 62 -10.02 -10.35 -19.41
CA LEU A 62 -8.73 -10.09 -18.77
C LEU A 62 -8.87 -9.90 -17.25
N LYS A 63 -9.93 -9.20 -16.81
CA LYS A 63 -10.24 -9.05 -15.38
C LYS A 63 -10.52 -10.42 -14.73
N ASP A 64 -11.29 -11.27 -15.38
CA ASP A 64 -11.61 -12.61 -14.85
C ASP A 64 -10.36 -13.49 -14.77
N GLU A 65 -9.47 -13.42 -15.76
CA GLU A 65 -8.17 -14.09 -15.73
C GLU A 65 -7.32 -13.63 -14.54
N TYR A 66 -7.24 -12.31 -14.29
CA TYR A 66 -6.53 -11.79 -13.12
C TYR A 66 -7.13 -12.25 -11.81
N ASN A 67 -8.46 -12.30 -11.68
CA ASN A 67 -9.12 -12.79 -10.46
C ASN A 67 -8.76 -14.26 -10.20
N ILE A 68 -8.76 -15.11 -11.24
CA ILE A 68 -8.37 -16.52 -11.12
C ILE A 68 -6.91 -16.65 -10.69
N ILE A 69 -6.01 -15.83 -11.25
CA ILE A 69 -4.60 -15.81 -10.85
C ILE A 69 -4.47 -15.39 -9.37
N GLU A 70 -5.18 -14.35 -8.95
CA GLU A 70 -5.15 -13.86 -7.57
C GLU A 70 -5.66 -14.93 -6.58
N GLU A 71 -6.76 -15.61 -6.90
CA GLU A 71 -7.30 -16.71 -6.09
C GLU A 71 -6.30 -17.85 -5.95
N ASN A 72 -5.66 -18.25 -7.05
CA ASN A 72 -4.63 -19.28 -7.00
C ASN A 72 -3.44 -18.84 -6.14
N LEU A 73 -2.93 -17.62 -6.33
CA LEU A 73 -1.82 -17.09 -5.53
C LEU A 73 -2.15 -17.00 -4.04
N LEU A 74 -3.39 -16.69 -3.69
CA LEU A 74 -3.87 -16.66 -2.32
C LEU A 74 -3.88 -18.05 -1.66
N GLU A 75 -4.15 -19.11 -2.42
CA GLU A 75 -4.00 -20.48 -1.92
C GLU A 75 -2.51 -20.83 -1.72
N PHE A 76 -1.63 -20.44 -2.66
CA PHE A 76 -0.19 -20.61 -2.50
C PHE A 76 0.39 -19.85 -1.30
N SER A 77 -0.13 -18.66 -1.00
CA SER A 77 0.38 -17.84 0.12
C SER A 77 0.14 -18.47 1.49
N LYS A 78 -0.73 -19.48 1.59
CA LYS A 78 -0.99 -20.24 2.83
C LYS A 78 -0.07 -21.44 3.01
N LEU A 79 0.73 -21.78 2.00
CA LEU A 79 1.67 -22.89 2.07
C LEU A 79 2.90 -22.54 2.93
N PRO A 80 3.60 -23.54 3.49
CA PRO A 80 4.86 -23.30 4.18
C PRO A 80 5.89 -22.62 3.26
N SER A 81 6.53 -21.58 3.78
CA SER A 81 7.56 -20.81 3.11
C SER A 81 8.91 -21.55 3.15
N LYS A 82 9.02 -22.60 2.33
CA LYS A 82 10.22 -23.45 2.22
C LYS A 82 10.75 -23.52 0.80
N THR A 83 12.06 -23.45 0.65
CA THR A 83 12.73 -23.71 -0.63
C THR A 83 12.65 -25.19 -0.99
N LYS A 84 12.96 -25.54 -2.24
CA LYS A 84 12.90 -26.95 -2.73
C LYS A 84 13.88 -27.88 -1.99
N ASP A 85 14.95 -27.34 -1.43
CA ASP A 85 15.96 -28.03 -0.62
C ASP A 85 15.68 -27.95 0.90
N GLY A 86 14.52 -27.40 1.31
CA GLY A 86 14.01 -27.47 2.68
C GLY A 86 14.41 -26.33 3.62
N ILE A 87 15.02 -25.27 3.11
CA ILE A 87 15.37 -24.08 3.90
C ILE A 87 14.08 -23.29 4.17
N GLU A 88 13.81 -23.00 5.44
CA GLU A 88 12.66 -22.22 5.87
C GLU A 88 12.99 -20.71 5.83
N ILE A 89 12.09 -19.92 5.26
CA ILE A 89 12.24 -18.47 5.10
C ILE A 89 11.00 -17.79 5.65
N LEU A 90 11.15 -16.95 6.67
CA LEU A 90 10.00 -16.21 7.19
C LEU A 90 9.59 -15.09 6.25
N ILE A 91 8.36 -15.16 5.73
CA ILE A 91 7.75 -14.12 4.90
C ILE A 91 6.93 -13.21 5.83
N LYS A 92 7.39 -11.98 6.03
CA LYS A 92 6.73 -10.99 6.88
C LYS A 92 6.20 -9.82 6.05
N ALA A 93 5.11 -9.22 6.48
CA ALA A 93 4.52 -8.07 5.81
C ALA A 93 5.17 -6.76 6.26
N ASN A 94 5.29 -5.82 5.32
CA ASN A 94 5.58 -4.42 5.61
C ASN A 94 4.26 -3.65 5.55
N ILE A 95 3.97 -2.87 6.58
CA ILE A 95 2.73 -2.11 6.71
C ILE A 95 3.03 -0.66 7.12
N GLU A 96 2.15 0.25 6.74
CA GLU A 96 2.22 1.68 7.05
C GLU A 96 1.01 2.16 7.87
N ILE A 97 -0.08 1.38 7.86
CA ILE A 97 -1.25 1.61 8.71
C ILE A 97 -1.79 0.31 9.28
N THR A 98 -2.35 0.36 10.49
CA THR A 98 -2.83 -0.85 11.19
C THR A 98 -3.99 -1.54 10.47
N SER A 99 -4.73 -0.87 9.59
CA SER A 99 -5.79 -1.52 8.79
C SER A 99 -5.25 -2.57 7.81
N GLU A 100 -3.97 -2.48 7.44
CA GLU A 100 -3.31 -3.45 6.57
C GLU A 100 -3.06 -4.81 7.25
N LEU A 101 -3.21 -4.91 8.57
CA LEU A 101 -3.03 -6.18 9.30
C LEU A 101 -3.95 -7.29 8.76
N SER A 102 -5.20 -6.94 8.47
CA SER A 102 -6.17 -7.90 7.91
C SER A 102 -5.72 -8.46 6.56
N SER A 103 -5.14 -7.60 5.71
CA SER A 103 -4.57 -7.97 4.42
C SER A 103 -3.33 -8.85 4.61
N ALA A 104 -2.42 -8.49 5.53
CA ALA A 104 -1.23 -9.29 5.85
C ALA A 104 -1.60 -10.71 6.29
N ILE A 105 -2.61 -10.86 7.15
CA ILE A 105 -3.14 -12.16 7.58
C ILE A 105 -3.75 -12.92 6.40
N ARG A 106 -4.59 -12.25 5.59
CA ARG A 106 -5.22 -12.84 4.40
C ARG A 106 -4.19 -13.44 3.45
N TYR A 107 -3.09 -12.73 3.21
CA TYR A 107 -2.00 -13.15 2.33
C TYR A 107 -0.94 -14.03 3.02
N GLY A 108 -1.24 -14.59 4.20
CA GLY A 108 -0.38 -15.61 4.84
C GLY A 108 0.94 -15.09 5.38
N ALA A 109 1.04 -13.80 5.74
CA ALA A 109 2.23 -13.29 6.41
C ALA A 109 2.49 -14.06 7.72
N GLN A 110 3.76 -14.28 8.05
CA GLN A 110 4.21 -14.95 9.26
C GLN A 110 4.68 -13.97 10.34
N GLY A 111 4.34 -12.69 10.17
CA GLY A 111 4.74 -11.60 11.05
C GLY A 111 4.70 -10.25 10.37
N ILE A 112 4.97 -9.19 11.14
CA ILE A 112 5.20 -7.85 10.61
C ILE A 112 6.71 -7.58 10.63
N GLY A 113 7.29 -7.47 9.43
CA GLY A 113 8.71 -7.25 9.23
C GLY A 113 9.11 -5.79 9.36
N MET A 114 8.16 -4.89 9.14
CA MET A 114 8.33 -3.45 9.35
C MET A 114 6.96 -2.78 9.42
N TYR A 115 6.67 -2.13 10.55
CA TYR A 115 5.62 -1.13 10.67
C TYR A 115 6.25 0.25 10.57
N ARG A 116 5.88 0.99 9.52
CA ARG A 116 6.29 2.37 9.27
C ARG A 116 5.41 3.34 10.04
N THR A 117 6.00 4.07 10.97
CA THR A 117 5.24 4.93 11.90
C THR A 117 4.94 6.31 11.34
N GLU A 118 5.53 6.71 10.22
CA GLU A 118 5.43 8.09 9.71
C GLU A 118 3.99 8.49 9.36
N PHE A 119 3.14 7.53 8.99
CA PHE A 119 1.75 7.81 8.68
C PHE A 119 1.04 8.46 9.88
N LEU A 120 1.28 7.97 11.10
CA LEU A 120 0.72 8.49 12.34
C LEU A 120 1.09 9.96 12.61
N TYR A 121 2.25 10.38 12.11
CA TYR A 121 2.72 11.76 12.22
C TYR A 121 2.16 12.65 11.11
N THR A 122 1.94 12.09 9.92
CA THR A 122 1.48 12.84 8.76
C THR A 122 -0.04 13.04 8.67
N THR A 123 -0.83 12.26 9.41
CA THR A 123 -2.30 12.32 9.35
C THR A 123 -2.89 13.53 10.06
N ASN A 124 -2.17 14.11 11.02
CA ASN A 124 -2.63 15.23 11.82
C ASN A 124 -1.72 16.45 11.59
N GLU A 125 -2.26 17.64 11.82
CA GLU A 125 -1.48 18.90 11.80
C GLU A 125 -0.54 19.05 13.02
N ARG A 126 -0.48 18.03 13.88
CA ARG A 126 0.37 17.98 15.08
C ARG A 126 1.01 16.61 15.23
N PHE A 127 2.07 16.57 16.04
CA PHE A 127 2.64 15.32 16.51
C PHE A 127 1.62 14.50 17.30
N PRO A 128 1.60 13.17 17.11
CA PRO A 128 0.79 12.27 17.91
C PRO A 128 1.29 12.26 19.36
N THR A 129 0.37 12.16 20.31
CA THR A 129 0.74 11.97 21.72
C THR A 129 1.30 10.57 21.94
N GLU A 130 1.91 10.33 23.11
CA GLU A 130 2.29 8.98 23.52
C GLU A 130 1.07 8.04 23.55
N ASP A 131 -0.05 8.48 24.12
CA ASP A 131 -1.28 7.69 24.20
C ASP A 131 -1.80 7.29 22.82
N GLU A 132 -1.73 8.20 21.83
CA GLU A 132 -2.13 7.91 20.45
C GLU A 132 -1.20 6.89 19.79
N GLN A 133 0.10 7.01 20.00
CA GLN A 133 1.09 6.01 19.55
C GLN A 133 0.84 4.66 20.22
N PHE A 134 0.63 4.65 21.53
CA PHE A 134 0.37 3.44 22.31
C PHE A 134 -0.88 2.72 21.81
N GLU A 135 -2.01 3.41 21.68
CA GLU A 135 -3.25 2.83 21.20
C GLU A 135 -3.14 2.33 19.76
N ASP A 136 -2.31 2.96 18.93
CA ASP A 136 -2.06 2.48 17.58
C ASP A 136 -1.18 1.22 17.55
N TYR A 137 -0.05 1.23 18.27
CA TYR A 137 0.89 0.11 18.31
C TYR A 137 0.27 -1.13 18.96
N LYS A 138 -0.57 -0.93 19.97
CA LYS A 138 -1.35 -2.00 20.61
C LYS A 138 -2.17 -2.80 19.61
N LYS A 139 -2.69 -2.17 18.54
CA LYS A 139 -3.45 -2.87 17.49
C LYS A 139 -2.62 -3.90 16.73
N LEU A 140 -1.31 -3.71 16.63
CA LEU A 140 -0.40 -4.67 15.97
C LEU A 140 -0.33 -6.01 16.70
N PHE A 141 -0.61 -6.00 18.01
CA PHE A 141 -0.59 -7.18 18.87
C PHE A 141 -2.00 -7.70 19.18
N ASN A 142 -3.06 -6.98 18.77
CA ASN A 142 -4.43 -7.46 18.95
C ASN A 142 -4.65 -8.76 18.18
N ASN A 143 -5.47 -9.65 18.76
CA ASN A 143 -5.84 -10.95 18.19
C ASN A 143 -4.70 -11.98 18.06
N ASN A 144 -3.56 -11.82 18.75
CA ASN A 144 -2.41 -12.74 18.71
C ASN A 144 -2.03 -13.16 17.27
N SER A 145 -2.19 -12.26 16.30
CA SER A 145 -2.13 -12.62 14.89
C SER A 145 -0.72 -12.94 14.43
N PHE A 146 0.30 -12.40 15.10
CA PHE A 146 1.69 -12.56 14.74
C PHE A 146 2.58 -12.69 15.98
N ASP A 147 3.52 -13.63 15.94
CA ASP A 147 4.50 -13.85 17.02
C ASP A 147 5.63 -12.81 17.02
N SER A 148 5.79 -12.07 15.92
CA SER A 148 6.83 -11.02 15.82
C SER A 148 6.36 -9.83 15.00
N VAL A 149 6.61 -8.64 15.56
CA VAL A 149 6.33 -7.33 14.96
C VAL A 149 7.56 -6.46 15.12
N THR A 150 8.04 -5.90 14.00
CA THR A 150 9.14 -4.93 14.00
C THR A 150 8.56 -3.55 13.75
N ILE A 151 8.64 -2.66 14.75
CA ILE A 151 8.20 -1.28 14.64
C ILE A 151 9.42 -0.43 14.30
N ARG A 152 9.34 0.33 13.20
CA ARG A 152 10.35 1.32 12.86
C ARG A 152 10.01 2.61 13.61
N THR A 153 10.94 3.11 14.42
CA THR A 153 10.83 4.45 14.99
C THR A 153 10.70 5.49 13.88
N LEU A 154 10.25 6.70 14.23
CA LEU A 154 10.03 7.77 13.28
C LEU A 154 11.23 7.99 12.34
N ASP A 155 11.01 7.79 11.03
CA ASP A 155 11.97 8.08 9.97
C ASP A 155 11.36 9.16 9.05
N ILE A 156 11.49 10.41 9.51
CA ILE A 156 11.16 11.61 8.73
C ILE A 156 12.44 12.04 8.02
N GLY A 157 12.51 11.81 6.71
CA GLY A 157 13.44 12.50 5.83
C GLY A 157 12.85 13.83 5.34
N GLY A 158 13.67 14.68 4.71
CA GLY A 158 13.28 16.06 4.38
C GLY A 158 12.20 16.27 3.31
N ASP A 159 11.52 15.21 2.85
CA ASP A 159 10.35 15.30 1.99
C ASP A 159 9.03 15.47 2.78
N LYS A 160 9.05 15.42 4.12
CA LYS A 160 7.85 15.52 4.96
C LYS A 160 7.86 16.82 5.78
N ASN A 161 6.93 17.72 5.44
CA ASN A 161 6.77 19.14 5.84
C ASN A 161 6.72 19.49 7.35
N PHE A 162 7.07 18.59 8.28
CA PHE A 162 6.96 18.88 9.71
C PHE A 162 8.06 19.79 10.24
N PHE A 163 9.22 19.74 9.59
CA PHE A 163 10.37 20.53 9.94
C PHE A 163 11.04 20.92 8.63
N GLN A 164 10.74 22.12 8.13
CA GLN A 164 11.40 22.64 6.95
C GLN A 164 12.57 23.51 7.43
N LYS A 165 13.77 22.92 7.44
CA LYS A 165 15.00 23.67 7.21
C LYS A 165 15.41 23.48 5.76
N ASP A 166 15.84 24.56 5.11
CA ASP A 166 16.42 24.51 3.77
C ASP A 166 17.77 23.76 3.82
N GLU A 167 17.72 22.43 3.73
CA GLU A 167 18.89 21.58 3.60
C GLU A 167 19.21 21.34 2.11
N ILE A 168 20.49 21.51 1.74
CA ILE A 168 20.97 21.34 0.36
C ILE A 168 20.74 19.90 -0.14
N ASN A 169 20.82 18.91 0.75
CA ASN A 169 20.54 17.52 0.45
C ASN A 169 19.87 16.82 1.64
N PRO A 170 18.54 16.82 1.71
CA PRO A 170 17.83 16.25 2.85
C PRO A 170 17.95 14.73 2.98
N ALA A 171 18.34 14.02 1.92
CA ALA A 171 18.58 12.58 1.97
C ALA A 171 19.92 12.19 2.63
N MET A 172 20.86 13.13 2.72
CA MET A 172 22.13 12.98 3.44
C MET A 172 22.24 13.91 4.67
N GLY A 173 21.17 14.64 4.96
CA GLY A 173 21.08 15.63 6.02
C GLY A 173 20.44 15.08 7.28
N PHE A 174 20.00 15.99 8.14
CA PHE A 174 19.26 15.61 9.35
C PHE A 174 17.83 15.20 8.99
N GLY A 175 17.30 15.68 7.84
CA GLY A 175 15.94 15.38 7.40
C GLY A 175 14.86 16.13 8.18
N VAL A 176 15.27 17.14 8.96
CA VAL A 176 14.48 17.96 9.90
C VAL A 176 14.89 19.42 9.78
#